data_AF-A0AB37TV64-F1
#
_entry.id   AF-A0AB37TV64-F1
#
_cell.length_a   1.000
_cell.length_b   1.000
_cell.length_c   1.000
_cell.angle_alpha   90.00
_cell.angle_beta   90.00
_cell.angle_gamma   90.00
#
_symmetry.space_group_name_H-M   'P 1'
#
loop_
_entity.id
_entity.type
_entity.pdbx_description
1 polymer ?
#
loop_
_entity_poly.entity_id
_entity_poly.type
_entity_poly.pdbx_seq_one_letter_code
_entity_poly.pdbx_strand_id
1 'polypeptide(L)'
;MMTISAPSWDSPAAALLISGKDLAPQDVTRTLGITPSLTREPTAASRFRPGEGVWVVQVTARPGQGLDGALDELVGLVSGRLRGIQSLRESGLTVRIDLSGQVDGRARVPVSPHSLSRLAALALPLSFTTRAVPSERSEEAWDWLPEADGSHRTPESDPDEETHPPAAASSTSASASCPSWPRTAPN
;
A
#
# COMPACT_ATOMS: atom_id res chain seq x y z
N MET A 1 -28.61 22.15 -8.90
CA MET A 1 -27.38 22.19 -8.08
C MET A 1 -26.76 20.81 -8.13
N MET A 2 -25.75 20.60 -8.98
CA MET A 2 -25.04 19.32 -9.06
C MET A 2 -24.05 19.23 -7.89
N THR A 3 -24.29 18.34 -6.94
CA THR A 3 -23.29 17.98 -5.93
C THR A 3 -22.23 17.11 -6.60
N ILE A 4 -21.04 17.67 -6.80
CA ILE A 4 -19.86 16.89 -7.18
C ILE A 4 -19.47 16.10 -5.94
N SER A 5 -19.88 14.83 -5.85
CA SER A 5 -19.38 13.93 -4.81
C SER A 5 -17.87 13.81 -4.95
N ALA A 6 -17.14 14.01 -3.85
CA ALA A 6 -15.71 13.79 -3.84
C ALA A 6 -15.41 12.33 -4.23
N PRO A 7 -14.36 12.06 -5.03
CA PRO A 7 -14.00 10.71 -5.40
C PRO A 7 -13.75 9.86 -4.15
N SER A 8 -14.35 8.68 -4.11
CA SER A 8 -14.16 7.71 -3.02
C SER A 8 -13.38 6.49 -3.50
N TRP A 9 -12.87 5.70 -2.56
CA TRP A 9 -12.33 4.38 -2.91
C TRP A 9 -13.38 3.56 -3.65
N ASP A 10 -12.96 2.90 -4.73
CA ASP A 10 -13.77 1.92 -5.42
C ASP A 10 -13.52 0.52 -4.83
N SER A 11 -14.57 -0.30 -4.81
CA SER A 11 -14.60 -1.64 -4.24
C SER A 11 -13.90 -1.75 -2.85
N PRO A 12 -14.26 -0.91 -1.86
CA PRO A 12 -13.59 -0.94 -0.57
C PRO A 12 -13.86 -2.26 0.16
N ALA A 13 -12.85 -2.77 0.85
CA ALA A 13 -12.91 -4.02 1.60
C ALA A 13 -12.19 -3.90 2.93
N ALA A 14 -12.67 -4.65 3.93
CA ALA A 14 -12.02 -4.83 5.21
C ALA A 14 -11.68 -6.31 5.39
N ALA A 15 -10.48 -6.60 5.88
CA ALA A 15 -10.02 -7.96 6.06
C ALA A 15 -9.33 -8.16 7.42
N LEU A 16 -9.59 -9.29 8.07
CA LEU A 16 -8.71 -9.80 9.12
C LEU A 16 -7.60 -10.62 8.44
N LEU A 17 -6.38 -10.14 8.55
CA LEU A 17 -5.18 -10.77 7.98
C LEU A 17 -4.36 -11.40 9.11
N ILE A 18 -4.06 -12.69 8.93
CA ILE A 18 -3.16 -13.45 9.79
C ILE A 18 -2.00 -13.96 8.94
N SER A 19 -0.77 -13.69 9.34
CA SER A 19 0.43 -14.15 8.63
C SER A 19 1.52 -14.61 9.59
N GLY A 20 2.40 -15.48 9.10
CA GLY A 20 3.54 -15.98 9.86
C GLY A 20 4.22 -17.14 9.17
N LYS A 21 5.48 -17.42 9.54
CA LYS A 21 6.26 -18.53 8.99
C LYS A 21 5.77 -19.89 9.45
N ASP A 22 5.21 -19.94 10.65
CA ASP A 22 4.67 -21.16 11.27
C ASP A 22 3.13 -21.20 11.17
N LEU A 23 2.55 -20.41 10.27
CA LEU A 23 1.10 -20.36 10.09
C LEU A 23 0.62 -21.68 9.49
N ALA A 24 -0.24 -22.39 10.22
CA ALA A 24 -1.02 -23.51 9.73
C ALA A 24 -2.49 -23.06 9.50
N PRO A 25 -2.96 -22.87 8.25
CA PRO A 25 -4.28 -22.32 7.96
C PRO A 25 -5.44 -23.12 8.57
N GLN A 26 -5.29 -24.44 8.67
CA GLN A 26 -6.31 -25.32 9.26
C GLN A 26 -6.48 -25.08 10.77
N ASP A 27 -5.39 -24.85 11.49
CA ASP A 27 -5.43 -24.58 12.93
C ASP A 27 -5.98 -23.18 13.22
N VAL A 28 -5.69 -22.20 12.37
CA VAL A 28 -6.33 -20.87 12.42
C VAL A 28 -7.83 -21.00 12.20
N THR A 29 -8.25 -21.73 11.17
CA THR A 29 -9.66 -21.97 10.85
C THR A 29 -10.38 -22.66 12.00
N ARG A 30 -9.77 -23.69 12.62
CA ARG A 30 -10.31 -24.38 13.79
C ARG A 30 -10.43 -23.45 15.00
N THR A 31 -9.40 -22.65 15.26
CA THR A 31 -9.36 -21.72 16.41
C THR A 31 -10.42 -20.63 16.31
N LEU A 32 -10.63 -20.08 15.10
CA LEU A 32 -11.58 -18.99 14.89
C LEU A 32 -12.99 -19.48 14.55
N GLY A 33 -13.14 -20.69 14.04
CA GLY A 33 -14.41 -21.21 13.54
C GLY A 33 -15.00 -20.34 12.41
N ILE A 34 -14.14 -19.69 11.63
CA ILE A 34 -14.50 -18.82 10.50
C ILE A 34 -13.94 -19.46 9.23
N THR A 35 -14.76 -19.55 8.18
CA THR A 35 -14.27 -19.97 6.86
C THR A 35 -13.45 -18.84 6.23
N PRO A 36 -12.19 -19.07 5.85
CA PRO A 36 -11.37 -18.05 5.21
C PRO A 36 -11.84 -17.73 3.79
N SER A 37 -11.64 -16.49 3.38
CA SER A 37 -11.71 -16.05 1.98
C SER A 37 -10.46 -16.46 1.20
N LEU A 38 -9.31 -16.54 1.87
CA LEU A 38 -8.03 -16.92 1.27
C LEU A 38 -7.17 -17.63 2.31
N THR A 39 -6.52 -18.71 1.90
CA THR A 39 -5.43 -19.34 2.66
C THR A 39 -4.24 -19.59 1.76
N ARG A 40 -3.06 -19.59 2.35
CA ARG A 40 -1.81 -19.98 1.70
C ARG A 40 -0.85 -20.50 2.75
N GLU A 41 -0.26 -21.66 2.48
CA GLU A 41 0.80 -22.22 3.32
C GLU A 41 2.10 -21.40 3.19
N PRO A 42 2.96 -21.42 4.22
CA PRO A 42 4.29 -20.83 4.15
C PRO A 42 5.11 -21.41 2.98
N THR A 43 5.57 -20.55 2.09
CA THR A 43 6.40 -20.96 0.94
C THR A 43 7.44 -19.91 0.58
N ALA A 44 8.67 -20.37 0.30
CA ALA A 44 9.78 -19.51 -0.10
C ALA A 44 9.50 -18.77 -1.43
N ALA A 45 8.64 -19.31 -2.28
CA ALA A 45 8.29 -18.73 -3.58
C ALA A 45 7.22 -17.61 -3.51
N SER A 46 6.73 -17.27 -2.31
CA SER A 46 5.70 -16.25 -2.17
C SER A 46 6.22 -14.85 -2.53
N ARG A 47 5.56 -14.19 -3.49
CA ARG A 47 5.81 -12.76 -3.81
C ARG A 47 5.42 -11.82 -2.66
N PHE A 48 4.52 -12.26 -1.79
CA PHE A 48 4.09 -11.50 -0.62
C PHE A 48 4.65 -12.16 0.64
N ARG A 49 5.66 -11.53 1.24
CA ARG A 49 6.39 -12.03 2.42
C ARG A 49 6.91 -13.47 2.21
N PRO A 50 8.05 -13.63 1.51
CA PRO A 50 8.64 -14.93 1.24
C PRO A 50 8.80 -15.76 2.52
N GLY A 51 8.34 -17.00 2.50
CA GLY A 51 8.38 -17.91 3.64
C GLY A 51 7.27 -17.71 4.67
N GLU A 52 6.33 -16.77 4.49
CA GLU A 52 5.16 -16.64 5.35
C GLU A 52 3.89 -17.22 4.72
N GLY A 53 3.13 -17.96 5.54
CA GLY A 53 1.76 -18.34 5.25
C GLY A 53 0.81 -17.17 5.50
N VAL A 54 -0.38 -17.27 4.93
CA VAL A 54 -1.42 -16.25 5.03
C VAL A 54 -2.78 -16.92 5.23
N TRP A 55 -3.59 -16.33 6.12
CA TRP A 55 -4.98 -16.66 6.32
C TRP A 55 -5.77 -15.35 6.34
N VAL A 56 -6.86 -15.27 5.58
CA VAL A 56 -7.67 -14.05 5.43
C VAL A 56 -9.14 -14.39 5.51
N VAL A 57 -9.90 -13.58 6.25
CA VAL A 57 -11.33 -13.38 6.00
C VAL A 57 -11.53 -11.93 5.56
N GLN A 58 -12.18 -11.74 4.41
CA GLN A 58 -12.39 -10.45 3.79
C GLN A 58 -13.89 -10.21 3.59
N VAL A 59 -14.31 -8.98 3.90
CA VAL A 59 -15.63 -8.45 3.59
C VAL A 59 -15.46 -7.31 2.60
N THR A 60 -16.11 -7.42 1.45
CA THR A 60 -16.17 -6.34 0.45
C THR A 60 -17.45 -5.54 0.69
N ALA A 61 -17.34 -4.22 0.63
CA ALA A 61 -18.49 -3.33 0.77
C ALA A 61 -19.53 -3.59 -0.31
N ARG A 62 -20.81 -3.61 0.09
CA ARG A 62 -21.92 -3.69 -0.86
C ARG A 62 -22.13 -2.34 -1.54
N PRO A 63 -22.72 -2.31 -2.75
CA PRO A 63 -23.06 -1.06 -3.41
C PRO A 63 -23.84 -0.12 -2.48
N GLY A 64 -23.36 1.11 -2.34
CA GLY A 64 -23.99 2.15 -1.50
C GLY A 64 -23.68 2.11 -0.01
N GLN A 65 -22.98 1.10 0.52
CA GLN A 65 -22.61 1.04 1.94
C GLN A 65 -21.24 1.64 2.27
N GLY A 66 -20.32 1.66 1.31
CA GLY A 66 -18.95 2.11 1.53
C GLY A 66 -18.19 1.26 2.56
N LEU A 67 -17.05 1.77 3.03
CA LEU A 67 -16.16 1.01 3.93
C LEU A 67 -16.80 0.71 5.30
N ASP A 68 -17.68 1.57 5.80
CA ASP A 68 -18.36 1.38 7.09
C ASP A 68 -19.18 0.08 7.11
N GLY A 69 -19.89 -0.25 6.02
CA GLY A 69 -20.63 -1.51 5.93
C GLY A 69 -19.72 -2.75 6.00
N ALA A 70 -18.59 -2.71 5.30
CA ALA A 70 -17.60 -3.79 5.34
C ALA A 70 -16.96 -3.92 6.74
N LEU A 71 -16.67 -2.79 7.41
CA LEU A 71 -16.15 -2.77 8.77
C LEU A 71 -17.14 -3.35 9.78
N ASP A 72 -18.40 -2.93 9.73
CA ASP A 72 -19.42 -3.40 10.67
C ASP A 72 -19.66 -4.90 10.55
N GLU A 73 -19.69 -5.42 9.32
CA GLU A 73 -19.82 -6.85 9.06
C GLU A 73 -18.56 -7.61 9.51
N LEU A 74 -17.36 -7.13 9.22
CA LEU A 74 -16.12 -7.73 9.70
C LEU A 74 -16.05 -7.76 11.23
N VAL A 75 -16.37 -6.64 11.90
CA VAL A 75 -16.45 -6.56 13.37
C VAL A 75 -17.43 -7.61 13.90
N GLY A 76 -18.60 -7.77 13.26
CA GLY A 76 -19.58 -8.80 13.63
C GLY A 76 -19.01 -10.22 13.57
N LEU A 77 -18.21 -10.54 12.54
CA LEU A 77 -17.56 -11.84 12.40
C LEU A 77 -16.49 -12.10 13.47
N VAL A 78 -15.69 -11.09 13.83
CA VAL A 78 -14.47 -11.28 14.64
C VAL A 78 -14.65 -10.99 16.13
N SER A 79 -15.64 -10.18 16.53
CA SER A 79 -15.80 -9.76 17.94
C SER A 79 -16.01 -10.94 18.89
N GLY A 80 -16.74 -11.97 18.45
CA GLY A 80 -16.95 -13.20 19.21
C GLY A 80 -15.75 -14.15 19.26
N ARG A 81 -14.62 -13.79 18.65
CA ARG A 81 -13.41 -14.63 18.49
C ARG A 81 -12.14 -13.97 19.03
N LEU A 82 -12.27 -12.87 19.76
CA LEU A 82 -11.13 -12.11 20.28
C LEU A 82 -10.14 -12.95 21.11
N ARG A 83 -10.63 -13.90 21.92
CA ARG A 83 -9.76 -14.81 22.68
C ARG A 83 -8.90 -15.69 21.77
N GLY A 84 -9.49 -16.23 20.71
CA GLY A 84 -8.77 -17.04 19.71
C GLY A 84 -7.75 -16.18 18.96
N ILE A 85 -8.15 -14.96 18.57
CA ILE A 85 -7.26 -14.00 17.91
C ILE A 85 -6.07 -13.62 18.80
N GLN A 86 -6.28 -13.39 20.09
CA GLN A 86 -5.21 -13.10 21.05
C GLN A 86 -4.27 -14.30 21.20
N SER A 87 -4.81 -15.51 21.33
CA SER A 87 -4.00 -16.73 21.41
C SER A 87 -3.11 -16.93 20.17
N LEU A 88 -3.63 -16.64 18.97
CA LEU A 88 -2.83 -16.68 17.73
C LEU A 88 -1.73 -15.60 17.70
N ARG A 89 -1.97 -14.42 18.26
CA ARG A 89 -0.93 -13.40 18.40
C ARG A 89 0.15 -13.81 19.39
N GLU A 90 -0.25 -14.38 20.52
CA GLU A 90 0.66 -14.87 21.56
C GLU A 90 1.51 -16.04 21.07
N SER A 91 1.02 -16.83 20.11
CA SER A 91 1.81 -17.87 19.43
C SER A 91 2.79 -17.30 18.39
N GLY A 92 2.93 -15.98 18.28
CA GLY A 92 3.89 -15.32 17.39
C GLY A 92 3.36 -15.01 15.99
N LEU A 93 2.07 -15.26 15.69
CA LEU A 93 1.50 -14.86 14.40
C LEU A 93 1.20 -13.36 14.37
N THR A 94 1.40 -12.76 13.20
CA THR A 94 0.98 -11.38 12.95
C THR A 94 -0.51 -11.37 12.67
N VAL A 95 -1.29 -10.65 13.48
CA VAL A 95 -2.73 -10.45 13.26
C VAL A 95 -3.04 -8.97 13.16
N ARG A 96 -3.72 -8.56 12.10
CA ARG A 96 -4.10 -7.16 11.85
C ARG A 96 -5.39 -7.06 11.05
N ILE A 97 -6.01 -5.89 11.06
CA ILE A 97 -7.08 -5.54 10.13
C ILE A 97 -6.47 -4.75 8.98
N ASP A 98 -6.75 -5.16 7.74
CA ASP A 98 -6.36 -4.43 6.53
C ASP A 98 -7.59 -3.81 5.86
N LEU A 99 -7.49 -2.54 5.53
CA LEU A 99 -8.51 -1.78 4.81
C LEU A 99 -7.98 -1.53 3.39
N SER A 100 -8.68 -2.03 2.38
CA SER A 100 -8.22 -1.98 1.01
C SER A 100 -9.27 -1.45 0.05
N GLY A 101 -8.81 -0.98 -1.11
CA GLY A 101 -9.67 -0.46 -2.17
C GLY A 101 -8.87 0.04 -3.36
N GLN A 102 -9.57 0.31 -4.45
CA GLN A 102 -9.01 0.97 -5.62
C GLN A 102 -9.10 2.48 -5.44
N VAL A 103 -8.02 3.17 -5.79
CA VAL A 103 -7.90 4.62 -5.57
C VAL A 103 -7.49 5.28 -6.87
N ASP A 104 -8.34 6.20 -7.34
CA ASP A 104 -8.05 7.08 -8.46
C ASP A 104 -7.75 8.50 -7.97
N GLY A 105 -6.54 8.99 -8.29
CA GLY A 105 -6.12 10.35 -8.00
C GLY A 105 -6.23 10.72 -6.51
N ARG A 106 -7.13 11.67 -6.20
CA ARG A 106 -7.32 12.23 -4.85
C ARG A 106 -8.50 11.59 -4.10
N ALA A 107 -8.81 10.33 -4.40
CA ALA A 107 -9.92 9.64 -3.75
C ALA A 107 -9.72 9.56 -2.23
N ARG A 108 -10.81 9.81 -1.49
CA ARG A 108 -10.87 9.77 -0.02
C ARG A 108 -11.64 8.54 0.43
N VAL A 109 -11.33 8.02 1.60
CA VAL A 109 -12.14 6.98 2.23
C VAL A 109 -12.77 7.54 3.51
N PRO A 110 -14.06 7.94 3.48
CA PRO A 110 -14.74 8.31 4.70
C PRO A 110 -14.94 7.06 5.55
N VAL A 111 -14.63 7.18 6.84
CA VAL A 111 -14.94 6.16 7.85
C VAL A 111 -15.65 6.87 9.00
N SER A 112 -16.81 6.37 9.41
CA SER A 112 -17.53 6.99 10.50
C SER A 112 -16.78 6.83 11.83
N PRO A 113 -16.87 7.81 12.75
CA PRO A 113 -16.35 7.66 14.11
C PRO A 113 -16.93 6.43 14.82
N HIS A 114 -18.19 6.07 14.51
CA HIS A 114 -18.83 4.88 15.06
C HIS A 114 -18.11 3.60 14.63
N SER A 115 -17.90 3.39 13.33
CA SER A 115 -17.20 2.21 12.81
C SER A 115 -15.75 2.15 13.30
N LEU A 116 -15.04 3.29 13.37
CA LEU A 116 -13.70 3.36 13.96
C LEU A 116 -13.68 2.98 15.44
N SER A 117 -14.67 3.41 16.23
CA SER A 117 -14.74 3.07 17.66
C SER A 117 -14.94 1.57 17.89
N ARG A 118 -15.78 0.92 17.07
CA ARG A 118 -16.02 -0.53 17.12
C ARG A 118 -14.78 -1.30 16.69
N LEU A 119 -14.09 -0.82 15.66
CA LEU A 119 -12.83 -1.40 15.21
C LEU A 119 -11.73 -1.28 16.27
N ALA A 120 -11.63 -0.13 16.94
CA ALA A 120 -10.67 0.10 18.01
C ALA A 120 -10.89 -0.84 19.21
N ALA A 121 -12.15 -1.22 19.49
CA ALA A 121 -12.48 -2.19 20.55
C ALA A 121 -11.88 -3.59 20.29
N LEU A 122 -11.50 -3.92 19.06
CA LEU A 122 -10.79 -5.17 18.75
C LEU A 122 -9.33 -5.15 19.23
N ALA A 123 -8.76 -3.97 19.49
CA ALA A 123 -7.36 -3.78 19.88
C ALA A 123 -6.35 -4.47 18.93
N LEU A 124 -6.65 -4.42 17.62
CA LEU A 124 -5.80 -4.95 16.56
C LEU A 124 -5.14 -3.83 15.76
N PRO A 125 -3.89 -4.02 15.30
CA PRO A 125 -3.25 -3.09 14.37
C PRO A 125 -4.07 -2.91 13.10
N LEU A 126 -4.06 -1.70 12.54
CA LEU A 126 -4.69 -1.35 11.28
C LEU A 126 -3.64 -1.12 10.19
N SER A 127 -3.90 -1.61 8.99
CA SER A 127 -3.16 -1.26 7.78
C SER A 127 -4.10 -0.80 6.67
N PHE A 128 -3.55 -0.05 5.72
CA PHE A 128 -4.25 0.42 4.55
C PHE A 128 -3.51 -0.05 3.30
N THR A 129 -4.22 -0.67 2.37
CA THR A 129 -3.66 -1.18 1.12
C THR A 129 -4.44 -0.64 -0.07
N THR A 130 -3.83 0.27 -0.81
CA THR A 130 -4.45 0.85 -2.01
C THR A 130 -3.95 0.14 -3.26
N ARG A 131 -4.86 -0.17 -4.18
CA ARG A 131 -4.50 -0.55 -5.55
C ARG A 131 -4.69 0.68 -6.42
N ALA A 132 -3.59 1.19 -6.99
CA ALA A 132 -3.70 2.20 -8.02
C ALA A 132 -4.21 1.52 -9.30
N VAL A 133 -5.23 2.10 -9.93
CA VAL A 133 -5.46 1.83 -11.35
C VAL A 133 -4.26 2.43 -12.08
N PRO A 134 -3.55 1.68 -12.93
CA PRO A 134 -2.51 2.27 -13.77
C PRO A 134 -3.15 3.45 -14.49
N SER A 135 -2.62 4.66 -14.28
CA SER A 135 -3.12 5.81 -15.04
C SER A 135 -2.91 5.49 -16.51
N GLU A 136 -3.94 5.61 -17.35
CA GLU A 136 -3.80 5.50 -18.82
C GLU A 136 -2.74 6.46 -19.37
N ARG A 137 -2.37 7.47 -18.58
CA ARG A 137 -1.15 8.25 -18.72
C ARG A 137 0.09 7.48 -18.25
N SER A 138 0.24 6.25 -18.74
CA SER A 138 1.53 5.58 -18.76
C SER A 138 2.39 6.31 -19.80
N GLU A 139 3.70 6.25 -19.67
CA GLU A 139 4.68 7.06 -20.39
C GLU A 139 4.82 6.72 -21.90
N GLU A 140 3.76 6.22 -22.54
CA GLU A 140 3.61 6.02 -24.00
C GLU A 140 3.36 7.35 -24.74
N ALA A 141 3.24 8.47 -24.01
CA ALA A 141 3.19 9.81 -24.58
C ALA A 141 4.48 10.23 -25.31
N TRP A 142 5.52 9.39 -25.29
CA TRP A 142 6.80 9.60 -25.96
C TRP A 142 7.12 8.54 -27.02
N ASP A 143 6.25 7.55 -27.26
CA ASP A 143 6.46 6.51 -28.29
C ASP A 143 6.33 7.03 -29.73
N TRP A 144 5.87 8.27 -29.92
CA TRP A 144 5.85 8.95 -31.23
C TRP A 144 7.07 9.83 -31.48
N LEU A 145 7.94 10.04 -30.47
CA LEU A 145 9.20 10.71 -30.73
C LEU A 145 10.06 9.79 -31.61
N PRO A 146 10.56 10.26 -32.76
CA PRO A 146 11.58 9.50 -33.47
C PRO A 146 12.76 9.27 -32.51
N GLU A 147 13.46 8.14 -32.66
CA GLU A 147 14.72 7.95 -31.94
C GLU A 147 15.60 9.18 -32.13
N ALA A 148 16.29 9.61 -31.07
CA ALA A 148 17.21 10.73 -31.16
C ALA A 148 18.21 10.42 -32.28
N ASP A 149 18.06 11.09 -33.42
CA ASP A 149 18.82 10.87 -34.65
C ASP A 149 20.29 11.32 -34.52
N GLY A 150 20.74 11.62 -33.29
CA GLY A 150 22.06 12.13 -32.99
C GLY A 150 22.38 13.45 -33.69
N SER A 151 21.40 14.12 -34.30
CA SER A 151 21.59 15.32 -35.08
C SER A 151 21.69 16.52 -34.14
N HIS A 152 22.80 16.57 -33.40
CA HIS A 152 23.38 17.85 -33.09
C HIS A 152 23.64 18.51 -34.44
N ARG A 153 22.85 19.53 -34.79
CA ARG A 153 23.31 20.54 -35.75
C ARG A 153 24.67 21.01 -35.25
N THR A 154 25.72 20.44 -35.83
CA THR A 154 27.07 20.97 -35.72
C THR A 154 26.96 22.36 -36.33
N PRO A 155 27.20 23.45 -35.56
CA PRO A 155 27.38 24.74 -36.20
C PRO A 155 28.55 24.58 -37.17
N GLU A 156 28.30 24.95 -38.42
CA GLU A 156 29.29 25.01 -39.49
C GLU A 156 30.46 25.86 -38.97
N SER A 157 31.64 25.25 -38.87
CA SER A 157 32.84 25.93 -38.41
C SER A 157 33.26 26.96 -39.46
N ASP A 158 32.96 28.23 -39.23
CA ASP A 158 33.61 29.35 -39.91
C ASP A 158 35.11 29.33 -39.57
N PRO A 159 36.01 29.27 -40.55
CA PRO A 159 37.44 29.30 -40.31
C PRO A 159 37.89 30.76 -40.34
N ASP A 160 37.88 31.45 -39.19
CA ASP A 160 38.74 32.61 -38.88
C ASP A 160 38.34 33.20 -37.52
N GLU A 161 38.88 32.70 -36.40
CA GLU A 161 39.26 33.58 -35.28
C GLU A 161 40.22 32.89 -34.29
N GLU A 162 41.46 33.37 -34.36
CA GLU A 162 42.50 33.51 -33.34
C GLU A 162 42.25 33.02 -31.88
N THR A 163 43.03 32.02 -31.48
CA THR A 163 43.85 31.91 -30.25
C THR A 163 43.26 32.27 -28.86
N HIS A 164 42.97 31.26 -28.01
CA HIS A 164 43.49 31.08 -26.61
C HIS A 164 42.93 29.80 -25.92
N PRO A 165 43.62 29.21 -24.91
CA PRO A 165 43.55 27.78 -24.52
C PRO A 165 42.50 27.44 -23.43
N PRO A 166 42.31 26.15 -23.07
CA PRO A 166 41.04 25.62 -22.56
C PRO A 166 40.90 25.73 -21.03
N ALA A 167 39.69 26.01 -20.56
CA ALA A 167 39.31 25.83 -19.17
C ALA A 167 38.47 24.56 -19.01
N ALA A 168 38.95 23.70 -18.10
CA ALA A 168 38.44 22.38 -17.80
C ALA A 168 37.05 22.39 -17.15
N ALA A 169 36.36 21.26 -17.38
CA ALA A 169 35.50 20.48 -16.47
C ALA A 169 34.54 21.21 -15.50
N SER A 170 33.32 20.69 -15.39
CA SER A 170 32.90 19.98 -14.16
C SER A 170 31.50 19.39 -14.28
N SER A 171 31.44 18.07 -14.21
CA SER A 171 30.25 17.30 -13.86
C SER A 171 29.89 17.62 -12.41
N THR A 172 28.70 18.18 -12.16
CA THR A 172 28.25 18.44 -10.78
C THR A 172 27.34 17.31 -10.31
N SER A 173 27.90 16.44 -9.48
CA SER A 173 27.17 15.50 -8.61
C SER A 173 26.55 16.29 -7.45
N ALA A 174 25.25 16.14 -7.24
CA ALA A 174 24.57 16.69 -6.07
C ALA A 174 24.29 15.57 -5.06
N SER A 175 25.06 15.54 -3.97
CA SER A 175 24.72 14.80 -2.75
C SER A 175 23.88 15.69 -1.83
N ALA A 176 22.68 15.25 -1.47
CA ALA A 176 21.88 15.88 -0.44
C ALA A 176 22.21 15.25 0.93
N SER A 177 22.75 16.06 1.84
CA SER A 177 22.94 15.71 3.25
C SER A 177 21.66 15.95 4.05
N CYS A 178 21.28 14.98 4.88
CA CYS A 178 20.17 15.11 5.82
C CYS A 178 20.57 15.95 7.06
N PRO A 179 19.70 16.83 7.58
CA PRO A 179 19.95 17.53 8.84
C PRO A 179 19.70 16.59 10.04
N SER A 180 20.63 16.59 10.99
CA SER A 180 20.53 15.87 12.27
C SER A 180 19.76 16.70 13.30
N TRP A 181 18.87 16.05 14.06
CA TRP A 181 18.12 16.67 15.15
C TRP A 181 18.81 16.39 16.50
N PRO A 182 18.79 17.36 17.46
CA PRO A 182 19.43 17.17 18.75
C PRO A 182 18.58 16.29 19.70
N ARG A 183 19.27 15.35 20.35
CA ARG A 183 18.73 14.44 21.37
C ARG A 183 18.85 15.11 22.75
N THR A 184 17.74 15.41 23.39
CA THR A 184 17.70 15.83 24.81
C THR A 184 17.79 14.61 25.72
N ALA A 185 18.69 14.69 26.71
CA ALA A 185 18.84 13.69 27.78
C ALA A 185 17.91 14.01 28.97
N PRO A 186 17.44 13.00 29.73
CA PRO A 186 16.59 13.22 30.89
C PRO A 186 17.43 13.46 32.16
N ASN A 187 16.82 14.16 33.13
CA ASN A 187 17.25 14.26 34.52
C ASN A 187 16.25 13.49 35.38
#